data_AF-A0A9E6PH23-F1
#
_entry.id   AF-A0A9E6PH23-F1
#
_cell.length_a   1.000
_cell.length_b   1.000
_cell.length_c   1.000
_cell.angle_alpha   90.00
_cell.angle_beta   90.00
_cell.angle_gamma   90.00
#
_symmetry.space_group_name_H-M   'P 1'
#
loop_
_entity.id
_entity.type
_entity.pdbx_description
1 polymer ?
#
loop_
_entity_poly.entity_id
_entity_poly.type
_entity_poly.pdbx_seq_one_letter_code
_entity_poly.pdbx_strand_id
1 'polypeptide(L)'
;MKMETVFYGALRNSGMPHRNASAIVNALEKQMTTVLASKADLTEVRNELKTEIATFRTELKAEIAAVRTELKDEIAAVRSELKDVRFELKADITKVATALKTVEQSLLKEMANLNTTLTVRMVVVMTALQGIAGSLLFAALKFFN
;
A
#
# COMPACT_ATOMS: atom_id res chain seq x y z
N MET A 1 -66.45 -12.40 -1.37
CA MET A 1 -67.88 -12.12 -1.70
C MET A 1 -68.33 -12.44 -3.12
N LYS A 2 -67.83 -11.80 -4.21
CA LYS A 2 -68.35 -12.10 -5.58
C LYS A 2 -68.14 -13.56 -6.00
N MET A 3 -67.01 -14.17 -5.63
CA MET A 3 -66.73 -15.57 -5.96
C MET A 3 -67.52 -16.56 -5.09
N GLU A 4 -67.72 -16.29 -3.79
CA GLU A 4 -68.52 -17.17 -2.91
C GLU A 4 -69.99 -17.25 -3.36
N THR A 5 -70.59 -16.11 -3.73
CA THR A 5 -72.00 -16.09 -4.19
C THR A 5 -72.18 -16.78 -5.53
N VAL A 6 -71.21 -16.65 -6.44
CA VAL A 6 -71.20 -17.35 -7.73
C VAL A 6 -71.00 -18.86 -7.53
N PHE A 7 -70.05 -19.25 -6.70
CA PHE A 7 -69.76 -20.66 -6.42
C PHE A 7 -70.92 -21.34 -5.67
N TYR A 8 -71.51 -20.64 -4.71
CA TYR A 8 -72.73 -21.08 -4.02
C TYR A 8 -73.90 -21.28 -4.98
N GLY A 9 -74.13 -20.31 -5.88
CA GLY A 9 -75.16 -20.39 -6.92
C GLY A 9 -74.94 -21.58 -7.86
N ALA A 10 -73.69 -21.83 -8.27
CA ALA A 10 -73.34 -22.97 -9.11
C ALA A 10 -73.62 -24.33 -8.43
N LEU A 11 -73.27 -24.46 -7.14
CA LEU A 11 -73.57 -25.66 -6.35
C LEU A 11 -75.08 -25.87 -6.18
N ARG A 12 -75.86 -24.80 -6.00
CA ARG A 12 -77.32 -24.90 -5.91
C ARG A 12 -77.95 -25.28 -7.25
N ASN A 13 -77.44 -24.75 -8.36
CA ASN A 13 -77.92 -25.06 -9.71
C ASN A 13 -77.62 -26.50 -10.16
N SER A 14 -76.63 -27.17 -9.56
CA SER A 14 -76.36 -28.60 -9.76
C SER A 14 -77.24 -29.52 -8.91
N GLY A 15 -78.22 -28.97 -8.19
CA GLY A 15 -79.14 -29.74 -7.35
C GLY A 15 -78.64 -30.01 -5.93
N MET A 16 -77.49 -29.44 -5.52
CA MET A 16 -76.94 -29.68 -4.17
C MET A 16 -77.84 -29.05 -3.09
N PRO A 17 -78.19 -29.78 -2.00
CA PRO A 17 -78.95 -29.24 -0.88
C PRO A 17 -78.26 -28.04 -0.21
N HIS A 18 -79.05 -27.09 0.31
CA HIS A 18 -78.56 -25.82 0.87
C HIS A 18 -77.50 -26.01 1.96
N ARG A 19 -77.74 -26.96 2.88
CA ARG A 19 -76.81 -27.32 3.95
C ARG A 19 -75.44 -27.78 3.44
N ASN A 20 -75.40 -28.55 2.35
CA ASN A 20 -74.15 -29.08 1.81
C ASN A 20 -73.40 -27.99 1.04
N ALA A 21 -74.11 -27.19 0.23
CA ALA A 21 -73.51 -26.08 -0.50
C ALA A 21 -72.90 -25.05 0.47
N SER A 22 -73.62 -24.69 1.55
CA SER A 22 -73.11 -23.75 2.56
C SER A 22 -71.91 -24.32 3.31
N ALA A 23 -71.94 -25.59 3.70
CA ALA A 23 -70.81 -26.23 4.38
C ALA A 23 -69.53 -26.22 3.52
N ILE A 24 -69.66 -26.52 2.21
CA ILE A 24 -68.51 -26.51 1.28
C ILE A 24 -67.98 -25.10 1.07
N VAL A 25 -68.84 -24.10 0.85
CA VAL A 25 -68.40 -22.70 0.67
C VAL A 25 -67.70 -22.19 1.93
N ASN A 26 -68.26 -22.43 3.12
CA ASN A 26 -67.67 -22.00 4.37
C ASN A 26 -66.33 -22.69 4.65
N ALA A 27 -66.21 -23.99 4.33
CA ALA A 27 -64.96 -24.72 4.48
C ALA A 27 -63.89 -24.21 3.52
N LEU A 28 -64.26 -23.91 2.26
CA LEU A 28 -63.37 -23.33 1.27
C LEU A 28 -62.94 -21.91 1.65
N GLU A 29 -63.86 -21.07 2.12
CA GLU A 29 -63.56 -19.71 2.60
C GLU A 29 -62.59 -19.75 3.78
N LYS A 30 -62.83 -20.66 4.74
CA LYS A 30 -61.91 -20.87 5.86
C LYS A 30 -60.53 -21.27 5.36
N GLN A 31 -60.41 -22.24 4.43
CA GLN A 31 -59.09 -22.63 3.91
C GLN A 31 -58.41 -21.51 3.12
N MET A 32 -59.15 -20.75 2.30
CA MET A 32 -58.60 -19.64 1.52
C MET A 32 -58.07 -18.52 2.43
N THR A 33 -58.72 -18.29 3.56
CA THR A 33 -58.27 -17.28 4.53
C THR A 33 -57.16 -17.78 5.46
N THR A 34 -57.02 -19.09 5.68
CA THR A 34 -56.00 -19.64 6.59
C THR A 34 -54.72 -20.13 5.90
N VAL A 35 -54.76 -20.50 4.62
CA VAL A 35 -53.61 -21.13 3.94
C VAL A 35 -52.91 -20.17 2.96
N LEU A 36 -53.68 -19.29 2.32
CA LEU A 36 -53.14 -18.43 1.27
C LEU A 36 -52.68 -17.10 1.85
N ALA A 37 -51.51 -16.65 1.40
CA ALA A 37 -51.03 -15.31 1.70
C ALA A 37 -52.01 -14.27 1.15
N SER A 38 -52.37 -13.31 1.99
CA SER A 38 -53.23 -12.20 1.63
C SER A 38 -52.45 -11.16 0.82
N LYS A 39 -53.17 -10.22 0.19
CA LYS A 39 -52.54 -9.06 -0.44
C LYS A 39 -51.82 -8.17 0.60
N ALA A 40 -52.27 -8.19 1.86
CA ALA A 40 -51.63 -7.44 2.93
C ALA A 40 -50.25 -8.05 3.24
N ASP A 41 -50.17 -9.38 3.38
CA ASP A 41 -48.92 -10.12 3.65
C ASP A 41 -47.88 -9.86 2.54
N LEU A 42 -48.31 -9.89 1.27
CA LEU A 42 -47.44 -9.57 0.14
C LEU A 42 -46.98 -8.11 0.13
N THR A 43 -47.80 -7.19 0.64
CA THR A 43 -47.45 -5.77 0.76
C THR A 43 -46.48 -5.54 1.91
N GLU A 44 -46.65 -6.24 3.02
CA GLU A 44 -45.75 -6.24 4.16
C GLU A 44 -44.36 -6.74 3.76
N VAL A 45 -44.25 -7.95 3.18
CA VAL A 45 -42.98 -8.49 2.69
C VAL A 45 -42.32 -7.57 1.66
N ARG A 46 -43.10 -6.96 0.75
CA ARG A 46 -42.56 -5.98 -0.21
C ARG A 46 -41.97 -4.77 0.51
N ASN A 47 -42.63 -4.27 1.56
CA ASN A 47 -42.17 -3.11 2.31
C ASN A 47 -40.93 -3.44 3.14
N GLU A 48 -40.88 -4.62 3.75
CA GLU A 48 -39.70 -5.14 4.46
C GLU A 48 -38.50 -5.21 3.51
N LEU A 49 -38.64 -5.90 2.38
CA LEU A 49 -37.57 -6.03 1.38
C LEU A 49 -37.11 -4.66 0.86
N LYS A 50 -38.03 -3.72 0.64
CA LYS A 50 -37.67 -2.36 0.21
C LYS A 50 -36.86 -1.63 1.28
N THR A 51 -37.20 -1.84 2.54
CA THR A 51 -36.50 -1.25 3.70
C THR A 51 -35.12 -1.87 3.84
N GLU A 52 -35.00 -3.19 3.82
CA GLU A 52 -33.73 -3.91 3.89
C GLU A 52 -32.78 -3.51 2.76
N ILE A 53 -33.28 -3.41 1.52
CA ILE A 53 -32.47 -2.95 0.37
C ILE A 53 -32.00 -1.51 0.57
N ALA A 54 -32.82 -0.64 1.15
CA ALA A 54 -32.44 0.75 1.43
C ALA A 54 -31.38 0.85 2.53
N THR A 55 -31.52 0.04 3.60
CA THR A 55 -30.55 -0.07 4.68
C THR A 55 -29.21 -0.59 4.15
N PHE A 56 -29.22 -1.72 3.44
CA PHE A 56 -28.02 -2.31 2.85
C PHE A 56 -27.30 -1.36 1.89
N ARG A 57 -28.03 -0.60 1.06
CA ARG A 57 -27.45 0.43 0.19
C ARG A 57 -26.78 1.55 0.99
N THR A 58 -27.30 1.89 2.16
CA THR A 58 -26.74 2.92 3.03
C THR A 58 -25.48 2.42 3.72
N GLU A 59 -25.51 1.19 4.24
CA GLU A 59 -24.35 0.50 4.83
C GLU A 59 -23.21 0.37 3.83
N LEU A 60 -23.47 -0.15 2.62
CA LEU A 60 -22.44 -0.26 1.58
C LEU A 60 -21.83 1.10 1.19
N LYS A 61 -22.64 2.17 1.15
CA LYS A 61 -22.10 3.52 0.89
C LYS A 61 -21.18 3.98 2.02
N ALA A 62 -21.53 3.70 3.27
CA ALA A 62 -20.72 4.03 4.43
C ALA A 62 -19.41 3.24 4.43
N GLU A 63 -19.45 1.92 4.17
CA GLU A 63 -18.27 1.07 4.06
C GLU A 63 -17.34 1.53 2.94
N ILE A 64 -17.87 1.82 1.74
CA ILE A 64 -17.08 2.36 0.63
C ILE A 64 -16.42 3.69 0.99
N ALA A 65 -17.12 4.56 1.73
CA ALA A 65 -16.55 5.83 2.19
C ALA A 65 -15.45 5.63 3.25
N ALA A 66 -15.63 4.67 4.15
CA ALA A 66 -14.63 4.30 5.15
C ALA A 66 -13.35 3.77 4.48
N VAL A 67 -13.47 2.78 3.59
CA VAL A 67 -12.33 2.21 2.85
C VAL A 67 -11.62 3.28 2.01
N ARG A 68 -12.36 4.21 1.38
CA ARG A 68 -11.73 5.33 0.65
C ARG A 68 -10.92 6.26 1.56
N THR A 69 -11.36 6.45 2.80
CA THR A 69 -10.65 7.29 3.78
C THR A 69 -9.40 6.58 4.26
N GLU A 70 -9.52 5.30 4.63
CA GLU A 70 -8.40 4.44 5.02
C GLU A 70 -7.31 4.40 3.94
N LEU A 71 -7.67 4.12 2.69
CA LEU A 71 -6.72 4.10 1.57
C LEU A 71 -6.05 5.47 1.35
N LYS A 72 -6.76 6.57 1.57
CA LYS A 72 -6.18 7.92 1.44
C LYS A 72 -5.14 8.18 2.54
N ASP A 73 -5.42 7.73 3.75
CA ASP A 73 -4.53 7.89 4.90
C ASP A 73 -3.30 6.99 4.76
N GLU A 74 -3.46 5.74 4.33
CA GLU A 74 -2.35 4.83 4.00
C GLU A 74 -1.45 5.40 2.90
N ILE A 75 -2.03 5.93 1.82
CA ILE A 75 -1.25 6.59 0.75
C ILE A 75 -0.49 7.80 1.29
N ALA A 76 -1.07 8.57 2.21
CA ALA A 76 -0.39 9.71 2.83
C ALA A 76 0.77 9.25 3.74
N ALA A 77 0.57 8.18 4.51
CA ALA A 77 1.61 7.57 5.34
C ALA A 77 2.79 7.09 4.50
N VAL A 78 2.55 6.29 3.45
CA VAL A 78 3.60 5.79 2.53
C VAL A 78 4.35 6.95 1.86
N ARG A 79 3.67 8.03 1.47
CA ARG A 79 4.32 9.23 0.92
C ARG A 79 5.22 9.92 1.93
N SER A 80 4.85 9.93 3.22
CA SER A 80 5.70 10.46 4.29
C SER A 80 6.94 9.60 4.48
N GLU A 81 6.77 8.28 4.62
CA GLU A 81 7.88 7.33 4.76
C GLU A 81 8.86 7.43 3.59
N LEU A 82 8.37 7.53 2.35
CA LEU A 82 9.21 7.71 1.17
C LEU A 82 10.00 9.03 1.20
N LYS A 83 9.40 10.10 1.74
CA LYS A 83 10.08 11.39 1.91
C LYS A 83 11.20 11.28 2.94
N ASP A 84 10.97 10.58 4.04
CA ASP A 84 11.93 10.38 5.11
C ASP A 84 13.11 9.52 4.65
N VAL A 85 12.85 8.39 4.00
CA VAL A 85 13.89 7.56 3.36
C VAL A 85 14.72 8.37 2.37
N ARG A 86 14.10 9.25 1.57
CA ARG A 86 14.83 10.13 0.65
C ARG A 86 15.74 11.12 1.39
N PHE A 87 15.32 11.63 2.55
CA PHE A 87 16.16 12.52 3.36
C PHE A 87 17.33 11.77 3.98
N GLU A 88 17.09 10.59 4.53
CA GLU A 88 18.13 9.72 5.09
C GLU A 88 19.18 9.37 4.03
N LEU A 89 18.74 8.93 2.85
CA LEU A 89 19.65 8.60 1.75
C LEU A 89 20.46 9.82 1.31
N LYS A 90 19.86 11.02 1.25
CA LYS A 90 20.58 12.25 0.92
C LYS A 90 21.63 12.59 1.98
N ALA A 91 21.30 12.39 3.26
CA ALA A 91 22.24 12.59 4.36
C ALA A 91 23.41 11.61 4.26
N ASP A 92 23.15 10.34 3.99
CA ASP A 92 24.18 9.32 3.84
C ASP A 92 25.07 9.53 2.62
N ILE A 93 24.50 9.93 1.47
CA ILE A 93 25.27 10.36 0.30
C ILE A 93 26.19 11.53 0.65
N THR A 94 25.70 12.50 1.44
CA THR A 94 26.51 13.64 1.88
C THR A 94 27.66 13.19 2.78
N LYS A 95 27.40 12.29 3.74
CA LYS A 95 28.45 11.70 4.60
C LYS A 95 29.51 10.99 3.76
N VAL A 96 29.10 10.13 2.82
CA VAL A 96 30.02 9.41 1.94
C VAL A 96 30.85 10.37 1.09
N ALA A 97 30.23 11.41 0.51
CA ALA A 97 30.95 12.42 -0.26
C ALA A 97 32.00 13.16 0.59
N THR A 98 31.67 13.51 1.84
CA THR A 98 32.64 14.14 2.75
C THR A 98 33.78 13.21 3.15
N ALA A 99 33.48 11.93 3.40
CA ALA A 99 34.48 10.92 3.70
C ALA A 99 35.44 10.72 2.52
N LEU A 100 34.90 10.62 1.30
CA LEU A 100 35.70 10.48 0.08
C LEU A 100 36.64 11.67 -0.12
N LYS A 101 36.13 12.91 0.03
CA LYS A 101 36.96 14.12 -0.05
C LYS A 101 38.09 14.12 0.99
N THR A 102 37.83 13.61 2.19
CA THR A 102 38.84 13.51 3.26
C THR A 102 39.92 12.48 2.89
N VAL A 103 39.53 11.34 2.31
CA VAL A 103 40.46 10.32 1.81
C VAL A 103 41.31 10.89 0.66
N GLU A 104 40.70 11.57 -0.31
CA GLU A 104 41.42 12.23 -1.40
C GLU A 104 42.47 13.23 -0.89
N GLN A 105 42.11 14.06 0.09
CA GLN A 105 43.04 15.02 0.70
C GLN A 105 44.19 14.34 1.45
N SER A 106 43.90 13.27 2.18
CA SER A 106 44.91 12.49 2.90
C SER A 106 45.90 11.86 1.93
N LEU A 107 45.40 11.27 0.84
CA LEU A 107 46.23 10.68 -0.20
C LEU A 107 47.12 11.72 -0.90
N LEU A 108 46.58 12.89 -1.24
CA LEU A 108 47.37 13.99 -1.84
C LEU A 108 48.50 14.44 -0.91
N LYS A 109 48.24 14.53 0.40
CA LYS A 109 49.24 14.89 1.40
C LYS A 109 50.32 13.81 1.53
N GLU A 110 49.93 12.54 1.55
CA GLU A 110 50.88 11.41 1.59
C GLU A 110 51.77 11.38 0.34
N MET A 111 51.21 11.59 -0.85
CA MET A 111 51.97 11.68 -2.11
C MET A 111 52.97 12.85 -2.10
N ALA A 112 52.55 14.02 -1.60
CA ALA A 112 53.44 15.17 -1.46
C ALA A 112 54.59 14.87 -0.49
N ASN A 113 54.30 14.31 0.68
CA ASN A 113 55.30 13.93 1.67
C ASN A 113 56.29 12.89 1.13
N LEU A 114 55.80 11.89 0.39
CA LEU A 114 56.63 10.88 -0.25
C LEU A 114 57.58 11.51 -1.27
N ASN A 115 57.07 12.39 -2.14
CA ASN A 115 57.88 13.12 -3.10
C ASN A 115 58.98 13.94 -2.41
N THR A 116 58.64 14.73 -1.38
CA THR A 116 59.64 15.49 -0.60
C THR A 116 60.69 14.57 0.02
N THR A 117 60.28 13.45 0.60
CA THR A 117 61.18 12.49 1.23
C THR A 117 62.15 11.88 0.21
N LEU A 118 61.65 11.50 -0.98
CA LEU A 118 62.47 10.98 -2.06
C LEU A 118 63.45 12.04 -2.58
N THR A 119 63.00 13.28 -2.78
CA THR A 119 63.87 14.39 -3.20
C THR A 119 65.00 14.61 -2.19
N VAL A 120 64.69 14.70 -0.89
CA VAL A 120 65.71 14.89 0.16
C VAL A 120 66.70 13.74 0.16
N ARG A 121 66.24 12.48 0.13
CA ARG A 121 67.12 11.31 0.07
C ARG A 121 68.03 11.34 -1.15
N MET A 122 67.52 11.71 -2.33
CA MET A 122 68.34 11.85 -3.54
C MET A 122 69.40 12.94 -3.39
N VAL A 123 69.06 14.11 -2.85
CA VAL A 123 70.03 15.19 -2.62
C VAL A 123 71.14 14.72 -1.67
N VAL A 124 70.80 14.05 -0.58
CA VAL A 124 71.79 13.48 0.35
C VAL A 124 72.72 12.50 -0.36
N VAL A 125 72.18 11.58 -1.17
CA VAL A 125 73.00 10.63 -1.95
C VAL A 125 73.90 11.34 -2.95
N MET A 126 73.40 12.35 -3.68
CA MET A 126 74.18 13.10 -4.66
C MET A 126 75.33 13.88 -4.02
N THR A 127 75.08 14.55 -2.89
CA THR A 127 76.13 15.28 -2.16
C THR A 127 77.22 14.34 -1.63
N ALA A 128 76.85 13.15 -1.15
CA ALA A 128 77.80 12.12 -0.76
C ALA A 128 78.67 11.65 -1.94
N LEU A 129 78.06 11.42 -3.12
CA LEU A 129 78.79 11.02 -4.34
C LEU A 129 79.74 12.12 -4.83
N GLN A 130 79.34 13.40 -4.78
CA GLN A 130 80.20 14.53 -5.14
C GLN A 130 81.44 14.64 -4.23
N GLY A 131 81.25 14.43 -2.92
CA GLY A 131 82.37 14.43 -1.96
C GLY A 131 83.38 13.30 -2.21
N ILE A 132 82.88 12.09 -2.54
CA ILE A 132 83.74 10.95 -2.91
C ILE A 132 84.52 11.25 -4.19
N ALA A 133 83.83 11.73 -5.24
CA ALA A 133 84.46 12.06 -6.52
C ALA A 133 85.55 13.14 -6.38
N GLY A 134 85.28 14.21 -5.59
CA GLY A 134 86.24 15.26 -5.32
C GLY A 134 87.48 14.76 -4.55
N SER A 135 87.28 13.88 -3.57
CA SER A 135 88.38 13.27 -2.80
C SER A 135 89.28 12.41 -3.68
N LEU A 136 88.70 11.62 -4.59
CA LEU A 136 89.44 10.80 -5.56
C LEU A 136 90.25 11.68 -6.53
N LEU A 137 89.68 12.77 -7.04
CA LEU A 137 90.37 13.69 -7.95
C LEU A 137 91.54 14.41 -7.27
N PHE A 138 91.36 14.84 -6.02
CA PHE A 138 92.43 15.43 -5.22
C PHE A 138 93.58 14.43 -4.96
N ALA A 139 93.24 13.19 -4.62
CA ALA A 139 94.24 12.13 -4.45
C ALA A 139 95.03 11.85 -5.74
N ALA A 140 94.35 11.84 -6.90
CA ALA A 140 95.00 11.66 -8.19
C ALA A 140 95.96 12.81 -8.52
N LEU A 141 95.58 14.08 -8.32
CA LEU A 141 96.46 15.23 -8.58
C LEU A 141 97.75 15.20 -7.75
N LYS A 142 97.68 14.79 -6.48
CA LYS A 142 98.85 14.67 -5.60
C LYS A 142 99.82 13.56 -6.05
N PHE A 143 99.34 12.56 -6.79
CA PHE A 143 100.18 11.48 -7.30
C PHE A 143 101.02 11.91 -8.52
N PHE A 144 100.59 12.94 -9.27
CA PHE A 144 101.22 13.39 -10.52
C PHE A 144 102.07 14.68 -10.40
N ASN A 145 102.03 15.38 -9.26
CA ASN A 145 102.90 16.53 -8.94
C ASN A 145 103.99 16.11 -7.95
#